data_AF-A0A955YIV1-F1
#
_entry.id   AF-A0A955YIV1-F1
#
_cell.length_a   1.000
_cell.length_b   1.000
_cell.length_c   1.000
_cell.angle_alpha   90.00
_cell.angle_beta   90.00
_cell.angle_gamma   90.00
#
_symmetry.space_group_name_H-M   'P 1'
#
loop_
_entity.id
_entity.type
_entity.pdbx_description
1 polymer ?
#
loop_
_entity_poly.entity_id
_entity_poly.type
_entity_poly.pdbx_seq_one_letter_code
_entity_poly.pdbx_strand_id
1 'polypeptide(L)'
;MNTHPENGARVRFELRATMDAGARYRVTYFTPDGAHECDAELRLADGSVTLSGVPEHAPEGLAKVVTPFAKQILSGRRADPEGAWPRRVLRWRAERATN
;
A
#
# COMPACT_ATOMS: atom_id res chain seq x y z
N MET A 1 2.08 12.77 -17.21
CA MET A 1 1.66 11.41 -16.76
C MET A 1 0.57 11.62 -15.73
N ASN A 2 -0.69 11.33 -16.07
CA ASN A 2 -1.84 11.60 -15.19
C ASN A 2 -1.71 10.78 -13.89
N THR A 3 -1.60 11.47 -12.76
CA THR A 3 -1.38 10.85 -11.45
C THR A 3 -2.69 10.27 -10.89
N HIS A 4 -3.81 10.85 -11.29
CA HIS A 4 -5.16 10.49 -10.87
C HIS A 4 -5.81 9.61 -11.96
N PRO A 5 -6.25 8.39 -11.63
CA PRO A 5 -7.01 7.59 -12.57
C PRO A 5 -8.42 8.18 -12.75
N GLU A 6 -8.94 8.18 -13.98
CA GLU A 6 -10.33 8.56 -14.27
C GLU A 6 -11.35 7.53 -13.76
N ASN A 7 -10.91 6.27 -13.57
CA ASN A 7 -11.70 5.18 -13.01
C ASN A 7 -10.84 4.29 -12.10
N GLY A 8 -11.37 3.87 -10.95
CA GLY A 8 -10.65 3.06 -9.96
C GLY A 8 -9.66 3.84 -9.08
N ALA A 9 -8.63 3.14 -8.57
CA ALA A 9 -7.67 3.73 -7.65
C ALA A 9 -6.23 3.29 -7.91
N ARG A 10 -5.30 4.23 -7.73
CA ARG A 10 -3.86 3.98 -7.85
C ARG A 10 -3.22 4.10 -6.48
N VAL A 11 -2.36 3.14 -6.15
CA VAL A 11 -1.68 3.10 -4.85
C VAL A 11 -0.18 3.13 -5.08
N ARG A 12 0.50 4.02 -4.36
CA ARG A 12 1.95 4.11 -4.34
C ARG A 12 2.44 3.82 -2.94
N PHE A 13 3.38 2.91 -2.81
CA PHE A 13 4.13 2.63 -1.59
C PHE A 13 5.54 3.19 -1.75
N GLU A 14 6.00 3.96 -0.79
CA GLU A 14 7.36 4.50 -0.72
C GLU A 14 8.01 4.06 0.57
N LEU A 15 9.10 3.30 0.48
CA LEU A 15 9.81 2.79 1.64
C LEU A 15 10.36 3.96 2.46
N ARG A 16 10.00 4.03 3.73
CA ARG A 16 10.45 5.05 4.68
C ARG A 16 11.57 4.53 5.56
N ALA A 17 11.40 3.31 6.06
CA ALA A 17 12.37 2.68 6.93
C ALA A 17 12.37 1.17 6.74
N THR A 18 13.55 0.59 6.87
CA THR A 18 13.75 -0.85 6.97
C THR A 18 14.10 -1.15 8.42
N MET A 19 13.53 -2.21 8.98
CA MET A 19 13.72 -2.62 10.36
C MET A 19 13.99 -4.12 10.37
N ASP A 20 14.64 -4.64 11.40
CA ASP A 20 14.90 -6.08 11.49
C ASP A 20 13.59 -6.88 11.54
N ALA A 21 12.56 -6.32 12.17
CA ALA A 21 11.23 -6.92 12.28
C ALA A 21 10.34 -6.72 11.03
N GLY A 22 10.74 -5.90 10.05
CA GLY A 22 9.84 -5.50 8.98
C GLY A 22 10.22 -4.27 8.17
N ALA A 23 9.22 -3.59 7.62
CA ALA A 23 9.42 -2.33 6.92
C ALA A 23 8.23 -1.39 7.10
N ARG A 24 8.52 -0.08 7.03
CA ARG A 24 7.50 0.97 7.04
C ARG A 24 7.47 1.66 5.69
N TYR A 25 6.27 1.80 5.16
CA TYR A 25 5.98 2.45 3.89
C TYR A 25 5.07 3.65 4.11
N ARG A 26 5.36 4.77 3.43
CA ARG A 26 4.35 5.80 3.19
C ARG A 26 3.51 5.34 2.00
N VAL A 27 2.20 5.35 2.17
CA VAL A 27 1.24 4.97 1.14
C VAL A 27 0.53 6.23 0.65
N THR A 28 0.47 6.40 -0.66
CA THR A 28 -0.37 7.41 -1.31
C THR A 28 -1.45 6.69 -2.12
N TYR A 29 -2.71 6.91 -1.75
CA TYR A 29 -3.90 6.43 -2.43
C TYR A 29 -4.48 7.55 -3.29
N PHE A 30 -4.39 7.40 -4.61
CA PHE A 30 -4.91 8.36 -5.59
C PHE A 30 -6.30 7.91 -6.04
N THR A 31 -7.27 8.80 -5.85
CA THR A 31 -8.64 8.72 -6.34
C THR A 31 -8.88 9.83 -7.37
N PRO A 32 -10.03 9.81 -8.07
CA PRO A 32 -10.47 10.97 -8.85
C PRO A 32 -10.55 12.25 -8.02
N ASP A 33 -10.99 12.16 -6.77
CA ASP A 33 -11.23 13.32 -5.89
C ASP A 33 -9.97 13.87 -5.22
N GLY A 34 -8.86 13.13 -5.23
CA GLY A 34 -7.63 13.59 -4.59
C GLY A 34 -6.61 12.50 -4.28
N ALA A 35 -5.68 12.85 -3.40
CA ALA A 35 -4.68 11.93 -2.88
C ALA A 35 -4.79 11.87 -1.36
N HIS A 36 -4.85 10.65 -0.83
CA HIS A 36 -4.89 10.37 0.60
C HIS A 36 -3.63 9.62 1.00
N GLU A 37 -3.03 10.03 2.11
CA GLU A 37 -1.81 9.41 2.59
C GLU A 37 -2.03 8.70 3.91
N CYS A 38 -1.35 7.57 4.08
CA CYS A 38 -1.24 6.87 5.35
C CYS A 38 0.11 6.16 5.43
N ASP A 39 0.43 5.58 6.57
CA ASP A 39 1.59 4.71 6.74
C ASP A 39 1.14 3.24 6.80
N ALA A 40 1.95 2.36 6.21
CA ALA A 40 1.80 0.92 6.30
C ALA A 40 3.05 0.31 6.96
N GLU A 41 2.84 -0.38 8.07
CA GLU A 41 3.86 -1.19 8.75
C GLU A 41 3.64 -2.66 8.39
N LEU A 42 4.67 -3.30 7.84
CA LEU A 42 4.67 -4.71 7.44
C LEU A 42 5.57 -5.47 8.39
N ARG A 43 5.04 -6.46 9.12
CA ARG A 43 5.78 -7.25 10.10
C ARG A 43 6.09 -8.65 9.57
N LEU A 44 7.35 -9.04 9.63
CA LEU A 44 7.80 -10.36 9.14
C LEU A 44 7.37 -11.50 10.08
N ALA A 45 7.39 -11.26 11.40
CA ALA A 45 7.18 -12.29 12.42
C ALA A 45 5.81 -12.98 12.31
N ASP A 46 4.75 -12.22 12.13
CA ASP A 46 3.36 -12.71 12.09
C ASP A 46 2.68 -12.53 10.73
N GLY A 47 3.36 -11.88 9.76
CA GLY A 47 2.76 -11.56 8.48
C GLY A 47 1.69 -10.46 8.56
N SER A 48 1.67 -9.68 9.64
CA SER A 48 0.69 -8.62 9.85
C SER A 48 1.01 -7.35 9.06
N VAL A 49 -0.04 -6.63 8.72
CA VAL A 49 0.02 -5.31 8.11
C VAL A 49 -0.83 -4.39 8.97
N THR A 50 -0.24 -3.29 9.45
CA THR A 50 -0.95 -2.26 10.20
C THR A 50 -0.93 -0.97 9.40
N LEU A 51 -2.10 -0.36 9.24
CA LEU A 51 -2.21 0.96 8.64
C LEU A 51 -2.37 1.99 9.76
N SER A 52 -1.62 3.10 9.69
CA SER A 52 -1.69 4.20 10.64
C SER A 52 -1.74 5.54 9.91
N GLY A 53 -2.22 6.59 10.60
CA GLY A 53 -2.41 7.90 9.98
C GLY A 53 -3.42 7.92 8.83
N VAL A 54 -4.39 6.99 8.83
CA VAL A 54 -5.48 6.97 7.85
C VAL A 54 -6.36 8.19 8.11
N PRO A 55 -6.57 9.09 7.13
CA PRO A 55 -7.42 10.26 7.31
C PRO A 55 -8.85 9.85 7.71
N GLU A 56 -9.51 10.64 8.55
CA GLU A 56 -10.89 10.40 8.98
C GLU A 56 -11.87 10.36 7.80
N HIS A 57 -11.62 11.18 6.78
CA HIS A 57 -12.37 11.21 5.52
C HIS A 57 -11.72 10.36 4.41
N ALA A 58 -10.90 9.38 4.77
CA ALA A 58 -10.34 8.46 3.77
C ALA A 58 -11.47 7.64 3.13
N PRO A 59 -11.42 7.38 1.81
CA PRO A 59 -12.39 6.52 1.15
C PRO A 59 -12.44 5.14 1.82
N GLU A 60 -13.64 4.58 2.04
CA GLU A 60 -13.81 3.24 2.64
C GLU A 60 -13.04 2.13 1.89
N GLY A 61 -12.74 2.36 0.61
CA GLY A 61 -11.95 1.46 -0.24
C GLY A 61 -10.45 1.43 0.08
N LEU A 62 -9.90 2.44 0.77
CA LEU A 62 -8.44 2.58 0.94
C LEU A 62 -7.85 1.34 1.61
N ALA A 63 -8.31 0.96 2.80
CA ALA A 63 -7.79 -0.19 3.51
C ALA A 63 -8.01 -1.50 2.73
N LYS A 64 -9.15 -1.63 2.03
CA LYS A 64 -9.50 -2.78 1.19
C LYS A 64 -8.58 -2.92 -0.04
N VAL A 65 -8.01 -1.83 -0.54
CA VAL A 65 -7.06 -1.84 -1.67
C VAL A 65 -5.62 -1.95 -1.18
N VAL A 66 -5.24 -1.19 -0.16
CA VAL A 66 -3.86 -1.12 0.34
C VAL A 66 -3.42 -2.43 1.00
N THR A 67 -4.27 -3.02 1.84
CA THR A 67 -3.89 -4.20 2.65
C THR A 67 -3.47 -5.42 1.80
N PRO A 68 -4.20 -5.82 0.74
CA PRO A 68 -3.76 -6.92 -0.12
C PRO A 68 -2.41 -6.66 -0.79
N PHE A 69 -2.15 -5.44 -1.27
CA PHE A 69 -0.86 -5.10 -1.89
C PHE A 69 0.28 -5.10 -0.87
N ALA A 70 0.06 -4.57 0.33
CA ALA A 70 1.03 -4.64 1.42
C ALA A 70 1.36 -6.09 1.79
N LYS A 71 0.34 -6.96 1.89
CA LYS A 71 0.54 -8.40 2.09
C LYS A 71 1.33 -9.06 0.97
N GLN A 72 1.14 -8.64 -0.29
CA GLN A 72 1.93 -9.15 -1.42
C GLN A 72 3.41 -8.76 -1.31
N ILE A 73 3.72 -7.51 -0.94
CA ILE A 73 5.10 -7.06 -0.70
C ILE A 73 5.72 -7.88 0.43
N LEU A 74 4.99 -8.06 1.53
CA LEU A 74 5.42 -8.85 2.68
C LEU A 74 5.67 -10.32 2.31
N SER A 75 4.78 -10.93 1.54
CA SER A 75 4.94 -12.31 1.06
C SER A 75 6.18 -12.45 0.18
N GLY A 76 6.45 -11.48 -0.70
CA GLY A 76 7.68 -11.48 -1.51
C GLY A 76 8.93 -11.45 -0.64
N ARG A 77 8.95 -10.59 0.38
CA ARG A 77 10.07 -10.52 1.34
C ARG A 77 10.22 -11.78 2.18
N ARG A 78 9.12 -12.45 2.55
CA ARG A 78 9.17 -13.73 3.30
C ARG A 78 9.66 -14.89 2.44
N ALA A 79 9.36 -14.87 1.15
CA ALA A 79 9.84 -15.88 0.19
C ALA A 79 11.32 -15.71 -0.17
N ASP A 80 11.84 -14.49 -0.07
CA ASP A 80 13.25 -14.15 -0.29
C ASP A 80 13.83 -13.42 0.95
N PRO A 81 14.32 -14.18 1.95
CA PRO A 81 14.89 -13.64 3.19
C PRO A 81 16.12 -12.74 3.00
N GLU A 82 16.88 -12.90 1.92
CA GLU A 82 18.07 -12.09 1.60
C GLU A 82 17.73 -10.88 0.71
N GLY A 83 16.55 -10.91 0.09
CA GLY A 83 16.05 -9.85 -0.77
C GLY A 83 15.86 -8.49 -0.08
N ALA A 84 16.04 -7.43 -0.86
CA ALA A 84 15.82 -6.06 -0.41
C ALA A 84 14.32 -5.69 -0.44
N TRP A 85 13.89 -4.86 0.51
CA TRP A 85 12.57 -4.26 0.46
C TRP A 85 12.44 -3.32 -0.75
N PRO A 86 11.37 -3.45 -1.56
CA PRO A 86 11.17 -2.55 -2.69
C PRO A 86 11.11 -1.09 -2.25
N ARG A 87 11.95 -0.23 -2.84
CA ARG A 87 12.00 1.21 -2.49
C ARG A 87 10.72 1.95 -2.85
N ARG A 88 10.15 1.65 -4.01
CA ARG A 88 8.90 2.24 -4.50
C ARG A 88 8.09 1.20 -5.23
N VAL A 89 6.82 1.04 -4.85
CA VAL A 89 5.88 0.13 -5.51
C VAL A 89 4.69 0.94 -5.97
N LEU A 90 4.34 0.81 -7.24
CA LEU A 90 3.16 1.43 -7.80
C LEU A 90 2.21 0.32 -8.26
N ARG A 91 0.96 0.40 -7.85
CA ARG A 91 -0.10 -0.54 -8.22
C ARG A 91 -1.33 0.22 -8.67
N TRP A 92 -2.00 -0.32 -9.67
CA TRP A 92 -3.28 0.19 -10.15
C TRP A 92 -4.33 -0.89 -9.94
N ARG A 93 -5.51 -0.49 -9.46
CA ARG A 93 -6.68 -1.33 -9.39
C ARG A 93 -7.82 -0.60 -10.12
N ALA A 94 -8.28 -1.18 -11.22
CA ALA A 94 -9.54 -0.77 -11.82
C ALA A 94 -10.68 -1.06 -10.86
N GLU A 95 -11.71 -0.20 -10.83
CA GLU A 95 -12.98 -0.57 -10.20
C GLU A 95 -13.50 -1.85 -10.86
N ARG A 96 -13.86 -2.84 -10.06
CA ARG A 96 -14.68 -3.94 -10.57
C ARG A 96 -16.07 -3.33 -10.76
N ALA A 97 -16.53 -3.23 -12.00
CA ALA A 97 -17.93 -2.99 -12.27
C ALA A 97 -18.73 -4.07 -11.54
N THR A 98 -19.47 -3.67 -10.51
CA THR A 98 -20.51 -4.50 -9.93
C THR A 98 -21.61 -4.54 -10.97
N ASN A 99 -21.65 -5.61 -11.76
CA ASN A 99 -22.77 -5.93 -12.63
C ASN A 99 -23.86 -6.62 -11.81
#